data_AF-A0A4Q1FKS9-F1
#
_entry.id   AF-A0A4Q1FKS9-F1
#
_cell.length_a   1.000
_cell.length_b   1.000
_cell.length_c   1.000
_cell.angle_alpha   90.00
_cell.angle_beta   90.00
_cell.angle_gamma   90.00
#
_symmetry.space_group_name_H-M   'P 1'
#
loop_
_entity.id
_entity.type
_entity.pdbx_description
1 polymer ?
#
loop_
_entity_poly.entity_id
_entity_poly.type
_entity_poly.pdbx_seq_one_letter_code
_entity_poly.pdbx_strand_id
1 'polypeptide(L)'
;MMEISEDSLFQSVKEIIRQSREKVFRIANSTLLLTYWQIGKLIVEDEQQGKERAEYGKYTLKNLSQKLTLEFGKGFDENNLRNMRSFYQTFPICDALRHELSWTHYRLLFKIDNTQKINYYIDETIQNNWSSRDLKRQMNSLAYERVLKHKESTPENIHSVLKDPYIFEFLGIKADEQFSEKEIETAIIDHIQKFLLEFGTPAVSPKRRRRIKTNHRSEQNSF
;
A
#
# COMPACT_ATOMS: atom_id res chain seq x y z
N MET A 1 -12.62 -41.54 15.70
CA MET A 1 -13.18 -40.26 16.17
C MET A 1 -12.78 -39.21 15.13
N MET A 2 -13.77 -38.55 14.53
CA MET A 2 -13.76 -38.02 13.17
C MET A 2 -13.95 -36.49 13.24
N GLU A 3 -12.90 -35.74 13.57
CA GLU A 3 -12.93 -34.25 13.62
C GLU A 3 -11.96 -33.59 12.63
N ILE A 4 -11.09 -34.34 11.95
CA ILE A 4 -10.05 -33.78 11.06
C ILE A 4 -10.57 -33.49 9.63
N SER A 5 -11.68 -34.12 9.22
CA SER A 5 -12.18 -34.03 7.83
C SER A 5 -12.88 -32.70 7.52
N GLU A 6 -13.60 -32.12 8.48
CA GLU A 6 -14.46 -30.95 8.23
C GLU A 6 -13.64 -29.65 8.10
N ASP A 7 -12.54 -29.53 8.85
CA ASP A 7 -11.61 -28.40 8.76
C ASP A 7 -10.81 -28.46 7.44
N SER A 8 -10.42 -29.65 6.96
CA SER A 8 -9.71 -29.80 5.69
C SER A 8 -10.54 -29.36 4.47
N LEU A 9 -11.83 -29.69 4.45
CA LEU A 9 -12.76 -29.25 3.42
C LEU A 9 -12.97 -27.73 3.49
N PHE A 10 -13.17 -27.20 4.70
CA PHE A 10 -13.33 -25.76 4.90
C PHE A 10 -12.10 -24.96 4.45
N GLN A 11 -10.89 -25.37 4.82
CA GLN A 11 -9.66 -24.71 4.36
C GLN A 11 -9.51 -24.78 2.84
N SER A 12 -9.82 -25.93 2.23
CA SER A 12 -9.76 -26.10 0.78
C SER A 12 -10.73 -25.18 0.05
N VAL A 13 -11.99 -25.09 0.51
CA VAL A 13 -12.99 -24.17 -0.06
C VAL A 13 -12.58 -22.71 0.15
N LYS A 14 -12.08 -22.35 1.34
CA LYS A 14 -11.59 -21.00 1.65
C LYS A 14 -10.44 -20.60 0.73
N GLU A 15 -9.53 -21.53 0.44
CA GLU A 15 -8.39 -21.29 -0.44
C GLU A 15 -8.84 -21.08 -1.89
N ILE A 16 -9.78 -21.89 -2.40
CA ILE A 16 -10.37 -21.70 -3.73
C ILE A 16 -11.04 -20.32 -3.84
N ILE A 17 -11.78 -19.89 -2.81
CA ILE A 17 -12.41 -18.56 -2.77
C ILE A 17 -11.35 -17.46 -2.78
N ARG A 18 -10.27 -17.59 -1.99
CA ARG A 18 -9.18 -16.63 -1.93
C ARG A 18 -8.51 -16.48 -3.30
N GLN A 19 -8.11 -17.60 -3.91
CA GLN A 19 -7.47 -17.62 -5.23
C GLN A 19 -8.36 -17.03 -6.31
N SER A 20 -9.66 -17.35 -6.28
CA SER A 20 -10.63 -16.80 -7.24
C SER A 20 -10.77 -15.28 -7.10
N ARG A 21 -10.85 -14.76 -5.87
CA ARG A 21 -10.90 -13.32 -5.61
C ARG A 21 -9.63 -12.60 -6.06
N GLU A 22 -8.45 -13.18 -5.79
CA GLU A 22 -7.17 -12.64 -6.22
C GLU A 22 -7.04 -12.62 -7.75
N LYS A 23 -7.54 -13.65 -8.43
CA LYS A 23 -7.58 -13.70 -9.90
C LYS A 23 -8.49 -12.61 -10.47
N VAL A 24 -9.70 -12.47 -9.95
CA VAL A 24 -10.64 -11.42 -10.38
C VAL A 24 -10.05 -10.04 -10.12
N PHE A 25 -9.44 -9.84 -8.96
CA PHE A 25 -8.79 -8.57 -8.62
C PHE A 25 -7.67 -8.22 -9.61
N ARG A 26 -6.77 -9.17 -9.92
CA ARG A 26 -5.68 -8.94 -10.88
C ARG A 26 -6.19 -8.57 -12.27
N ILE A 27 -7.17 -9.31 -12.78
CA ILE A 27 -7.77 -9.03 -14.09
C ILE A 27 -8.44 -7.64 -14.08
N ALA A 28 -9.27 -7.37 -13.08
CA ALA A 28 -9.95 -6.08 -12.95
C ALA A 28 -8.95 -4.92 -12.84
N ASN A 29 -7.87 -5.09 -12.07
CA ASN A 29 -6.83 -4.09 -11.91
C ASN A 29 -6.12 -3.79 -13.23
N SER A 30 -5.63 -4.82 -13.94
CA SER A 30 -4.95 -4.64 -15.22
C SER A 30 -5.86 -3.99 -16.26
N THR A 31 -7.12 -4.43 -16.36
CA THR A 31 -8.11 -3.81 -17.26
C THR A 31 -8.36 -2.34 -16.89
N LEU A 32 -8.50 -2.03 -15.60
CA LEU A 32 -8.72 -0.67 -15.13
C LEU A 32 -7.55 0.24 -15.49
N LEU A 33 -6.32 -0.21 -15.23
CA LEU A 33 -5.11 0.55 -15.53
C LEU A 33 -4.96 0.81 -17.03
N LEU A 34 -5.18 -0.22 -17.87
CA LEU A 34 -5.15 -0.09 -19.32
C LEU A 34 -6.19 0.93 -19.80
N THR A 35 -7.43 0.83 -19.34
CA THR A 35 -8.51 1.76 -19.71
C THR A 35 -8.14 3.20 -19.32
N TYR A 36 -7.67 3.41 -18.08
CA TYR A 36 -7.28 4.75 -17.62
C TYR A 36 -6.08 5.31 -18.37
N TRP A 37 -5.12 4.46 -18.72
CA TRP A 37 -3.99 4.83 -19.56
C TRP A 37 -4.44 5.26 -20.96
N GLN A 38 -5.35 4.49 -21.60
CA GLN A 38 -5.89 4.81 -22.92
C GLN A 38 -6.70 6.10 -22.92
N ILE A 39 -7.52 6.35 -21.90
CA ILE A 39 -8.24 7.62 -21.75
C ILE A 39 -7.24 8.77 -21.59
N GLY A 40 -6.20 8.59 -20.76
CA GLY A 40 -5.15 9.57 -20.58
C GLY A 40 -4.43 9.92 -21.89
N LYS A 41 -4.13 8.91 -22.70
CA LYS A 41 -3.55 9.06 -24.04
C LYS A 41 -4.43 9.91 -24.95
N LEU A 42 -5.72 9.58 -25.05
CA LEU A 42 -6.69 10.31 -25.87
C LEU A 42 -6.81 11.77 -25.46
N ILE A 43 -6.83 12.05 -24.15
CA ILE A 43 -6.87 13.42 -23.62
C ILE A 43 -5.63 14.21 -24.07
N VAL A 44 -4.43 13.63 -23.94
CA VAL A 44 -3.19 14.32 -24.31
C VAL A 44 -3.10 14.54 -25.82
N GLU A 45 -3.50 13.57 -26.63
CA GLU A 45 -3.52 13.70 -28.09
C GLU A 45 -4.50 14.79 -28.56
N ASP A 46 -5.70 14.88 -27.97
CA ASP A 46 -6.68 15.93 -28.26
C ASP A 46 -6.17 17.33 -27.87
N GLU A 47 -5.55 17.46 -26.69
CA GLU A 47 -4.95 18.73 -26.23
C GLU A 47 -3.79 19.20 -27.13
N GLN A 48 -3.01 18.29 -27.71
CA GLN A 48 -1.92 18.63 -28.62
C GLN A 48 -2.42 19.11 -30.00
N GLN A 49 -3.56 18.60 -30.46
CA GLN A 49 -4.19 19.05 -31.71
C GLN A 49 -4.87 20.42 -31.56
N GLY A 50 -5.38 20.73 -30.36
CA GLY A 50 -5.92 22.04 -30.01
C GLY A 50 -4.89 22.93 -29.32
N LYS A 51 -4.02 23.62 -30.08
CA LYS A 51 -3.04 24.65 -29.62
C LYS A 51 -2.91 24.78 -28.10
N GLU A 52 -1.85 24.22 -27.51
CA GLU A 52 -1.46 24.23 -26.08
C GLU A 52 -1.87 25.49 -25.30
N ARG A 53 -3.15 25.60 -24.93
CA ARG A 53 -3.65 26.65 -24.04
C ARG A 53 -4.19 25.94 -22.82
N ALA A 54 -3.62 26.25 -21.66
CA ALA A 54 -4.07 25.71 -20.38
C ALA A 54 -5.57 25.95 -20.13
N GLU A 55 -6.16 26.99 -20.73
CA GLU A 55 -7.61 27.24 -20.69
C GLU A 55 -8.42 26.25 -21.54
N TYR A 56 -7.91 25.86 -22.71
CA TYR A 56 -8.58 24.89 -23.59
C TYR A 56 -8.66 23.52 -22.91
N GLY A 57 -7.54 23.00 -22.39
CA GLY A 57 -7.52 21.72 -21.67
C GLY A 57 -8.45 21.70 -20.45
N LYS A 58 -8.53 22.81 -19.68
CA LYS A 58 -9.48 22.92 -18.56
C LYS A 58 -10.94 22.83 -19.03
N TYR A 59 -11.29 23.50 -20.13
CA TYR A 59 -12.64 23.46 -20.68
C TYR A 59 -12.99 22.08 -21.26
N THR A 60 -12.06 21.46 -21.98
CA THR A 60 -12.19 20.12 -22.55
C THR A 60 -12.45 19.08 -21.47
N LEU A 61 -11.65 19.06 -20.40
CA LEU A 61 -11.82 18.11 -19.28
C LEU A 61 -13.15 18.31 -18.56
N LYS A 62 -13.57 19.56 -18.34
CA LYS A 62 -14.85 19.85 -17.70
C LYS A 62 -16.02 19.30 -18.51
N ASN A 63 -16.07 19.60 -19.80
CA ASN A 63 -17.13 19.12 -20.69
C ASN A 63 -17.12 17.59 -20.83
N LEU A 64 -15.93 16.99 -20.97
CA LEU A 64 -15.77 15.55 -21.06
C LEU A 64 -16.27 14.86 -19.78
N SER A 65 -15.92 15.41 -18.61
CA SER A 65 -16.38 14.87 -17.33
C SER A 65 -17.89 14.90 -17.18
N GLN A 66 -18.56 15.96 -17.64
CA GLN A 66 -20.02 16.08 -17.57
C GLN A 66 -20.69 15.00 -18.43
N LYS A 67 -20.22 14.80 -19.67
CA LYS A 67 -20.76 13.80 -20.59
C LYS A 67 -20.52 12.37 -20.07
N LEU A 68 -19.28 12.07 -19.68
CA LEU A 68 -18.92 10.73 -19.20
C LEU A 68 -19.58 10.39 -17.86
N THR A 69 -19.73 11.37 -16.96
CA THR A 69 -20.45 11.14 -15.69
C THR A 69 -21.95 10.91 -15.93
N LEU A 70 -22.54 11.56 -16.94
CA LEU A 70 -23.93 11.32 -17.33
C LEU A 70 -24.13 9.92 -17.91
N GLU A 71 -23.19 9.46 -18.73
CA GLU A 71 -23.28 8.17 -19.44
C GLU A 71 -22.87 6.97 -18.57
N PHE A 72 -21.75 7.09 -17.83
CA PHE A 72 -21.12 5.99 -17.10
C PHE A 72 -21.16 6.14 -15.57
N GLY A 73 -21.58 7.30 -15.06
CA GLY A 73 -21.72 7.55 -13.63
C GLY A 73 -20.42 7.87 -12.91
N LYS A 74 -20.28 7.36 -11.67
CA LYS A 74 -19.18 7.69 -10.77
C LYS A 74 -17.84 7.20 -11.31
N GLY A 75 -16.80 8.01 -11.15
CA GLY A 75 -15.43 7.68 -11.58
C GLY A 75 -14.96 8.45 -12.80
N PHE A 76 -15.81 9.25 -13.45
CA PHE A 76 -15.44 10.10 -14.59
C PHE A 76 -15.53 11.59 -14.28
N ASP A 77 -15.32 11.96 -13.02
CA ASP A 77 -15.21 13.35 -12.62
C ASP A 77 -13.94 14.01 -13.19
N GLU A 78 -13.94 15.34 -13.21
CA GLU A 78 -12.85 16.15 -13.77
C GLU A 78 -11.50 15.85 -13.11
N ASN A 79 -11.49 15.51 -11.81
CA ASN A 79 -10.26 15.17 -11.10
C ASN A 79 -9.73 13.80 -11.52
N ASN A 80 -10.59 12.81 -11.75
CA ASN A 80 -10.16 11.50 -12.22
C ASN A 80 -9.65 11.57 -13.66
N LEU A 81 -10.28 12.37 -14.53
CA LEU A 81 -9.76 12.61 -15.89
C LEU A 81 -8.39 13.32 -15.87
N ARG A 82 -8.19 14.30 -14.99
CA ARG A 82 -6.87 14.89 -14.74
C ARG A 82 -5.83 13.87 -14.28
N ASN A 83 -6.22 12.94 -13.40
CA ASN A 83 -5.34 11.86 -12.96
C ASN A 83 -4.99 10.92 -14.11
N MET A 84 -5.95 10.54 -14.97
CA MET A 84 -5.70 9.70 -16.15
C MET A 84 -4.74 10.37 -17.14
N ARG A 85 -4.94 11.66 -17.39
CA ARG A 85 -4.02 12.49 -18.18
C ARG A 85 -2.60 12.47 -17.60
N SER A 86 -2.46 12.77 -16.30
CA SER A 86 -1.15 12.78 -15.62
C SER A 86 -0.51 11.40 -15.62
N PHE A 87 -1.31 10.35 -15.46
CA PHE A 87 -0.86 8.97 -15.50
C PHE A 87 -0.20 8.62 -16.84
N TYR A 88 -0.83 8.97 -17.96
CA TYR A 88 -0.22 8.78 -19.28
C TYR A 88 1.05 9.60 -19.48
N GLN A 89 1.07 10.85 -19.03
CA GLN A 89 2.24 11.73 -19.14
C GLN A 89 3.46 11.19 -18.37
N THR A 90 3.23 10.65 -17.17
CA THR A 90 4.32 10.05 -16.36
C THR A 90 4.73 8.67 -16.84
N PHE A 91 3.78 7.86 -17.31
CA PHE A 91 4.01 6.48 -17.76
C PHE A 91 3.60 6.30 -19.23
N PRO A 92 4.35 6.86 -20.19
CA PRO A 92 3.98 6.83 -21.61
C PRO A 92 4.10 5.46 -22.26
N ILE A 93 4.71 4.48 -21.59
CA ILE A 93 4.85 3.09 -22.08
C ILE A 93 3.94 2.20 -21.25
N CYS A 94 2.81 1.77 -21.82
CA CYS A 94 1.84 0.93 -21.13
C CYS A 94 2.43 -0.41 -20.68
N ASP A 95 3.31 -1.02 -21.49
CA ASP A 95 3.94 -2.31 -21.18
C ASP A 95 4.91 -2.23 -20.00
N ALA A 96 5.34 -1.03 -19.62
CA ALA A 96 6.18 -0.82 -18.44
C ALA A 96 5.36 -0.82 -17.14
N LEU A 97 4.03 -0.82 -17.19
CA LEU A 97 3.19 -0.84 -16.00
C LEU A 97 3.30 -2.19 -15.28
N ARG A 98 3.43 -2.11 -13.96
CA ARG A 98 3.43 -3.24 -13.03
C ARG A 98 2.00 -3.56 -12.61
N HIS A 99 1.60 -4.83 -12.74
CA HIS A 99 0.24 -5.31 -12.50
C HIS A 99 -0.04 -5.55 -11.01
N GLU A 100 1.03 -5.65 -10.22
CA GLU A 100 1.07 -5.71 -8.76
C GLU A 100 0.58 -4.40 -8.13
N LEU A 101 0.80 -3.28 -8.83
CA LEU A 101 0.38 -1.96 -8.37
C LEU A 101 -1.05 -1.68 -8.81
N SER A 102 -1.87 -1.22 -7.87
CA SER A 102 -3.23 -0.76 -8.17
C SER A 102 -3.28 0.69 -8.62
N TRP A 103 -4.43 1.12 -9.16
CA TRP A 103 -4.68 2.55 -9.49
C TRP A 103 -4.34 3.51 -8.35
N THR A 104 -4.61 3.15 -7.09
CA THR A 104 -4.30 4.00 -5.94
C THR A 104 -2.81 4.15 -5.70
N HIS A 105 -1.97 3.18 -6.09
CA HIS A 105 -0.51 3.32 -6.07
C HIS A 105 -0.06 4.31 -7.14
N TYR A 106 -0.50 4.12 -8.40
CA TYR A 106 -0.14 5.02 -9.49
C TYR A 106 -0.55 6.46 -9.22
N ARG A 107 -1.72 6.67 -8.59
CA ARG A 107 -2.17 8.00 -8.12
C ARG A 107 -1.24 8.71 -7.15
N LEU A 108 -0.42 7.97 -6.41
CA LEU A 108 0.61 8.54 -5.55
C LEU A 108 1.89 8.78 -6.35
N LEU A 109 2.25 7.85 -7.24
CA LEU A 109 3.49 7.86 -7.99
C LEU A 109 3.57 8.97 -9.04
N PHE A 110 2.53 9.20 -9.85
CA PHE A 110 2.58 10.25 -10.89
C PHE A 110 2.56 11.68 -10.33
N LYS A 111 2.40 11.85 -9.02
CA LYS A 111 2.53 13.15 -8.34
C LYS A 111 3.97 13.50 -7.99
N ILE A 112 4.89 12.56 -8.21
CA ILE A 112 6.31 12.75 -7.97
C ILE A 112 6.93 13.25 -9.28
N ASP A 113 7.69 14.34 -9.22
CA ASP A 113 8.29 14.91 -10.44
C ASP A 113 9.59 14.19 -10.87
N ASN A 114 10.20 13.39 -9.97
CA ASN A 114 11.46 12.71 -10.21
C ASN A 114 11.25 11.23 -10.60
N THR A 115 11.66 10.87 -11.82
CA THR A 115 11.54 9.51 -12.38
C THR A 115 12.33 8.45 -11.59
N GLN A 116 13.52 8.78 -11.08
CA GLN A 116 14.31 7.82 -10.28
C GLN A 116 13.61 7.51 -8.96
N LYS A 117 13.03 8.53 -8.32
CA LYS A 117 12.23 8.38 -7.10
C LYS A 117 10.97 7.56 -7.34
N ILE A 118 10.31 7.74 -8.48
CA ILE A 118 9.17 6.90 -8.89
C ILE A 118 9.59 5.44 -8.99
N ASN A 119 10.66 5.15 -9.74
CA ASN A 119 11.10 3.77 -9.96
C ASN A 119 11.50 3.09 -8.65
N TYR A 120 12.22 3.79 -7.76
CA TYR A 120 12.55 3.30 -6.42
C TYR A 120 11.28 2.88 -5.65
N TYR A 121 10.26 3.74 -5.59
CA TYR A 121 9.04 3.40 -4.86
C TYR A 121 8.23 2.28 -5.52
N ILE A 122 8.30 2.12 -6.84
CA ILE A 122 7.69 0.98 -7.54
C ILE A 122 8.37 -0.31 -7.08
N ASP A 123 9.70 -0.36 -7.16
CA ASP A 123 10.47 -1.56 -6.83
C ASP A 123 10.30 -1.95 -5.36
N GLU A 124 10.41 -0.99 -4.44
CA GLU A 124 10.19 -1.21 -3.00
C GLU A 124 8.76 -1.66 -2.68
N THR A 125 7.77 -1.10 -3.38
CA THR A 125 6.37 -1.50 -3.19
C THR A 125 6.15 -2.95 -3.57
N ILE A 126 6.75 -3.41 -4.67
CA ILE A 126 6.63 -4.80 -5.14
C ILE A 126 7.39 -5.74 -4.22
N GLN A 127 8.65 -5.40 -3.88
CA GLN A 127 9.50 -6.25 -3.04
C GLN A 127 8.89 -6.48 -1.66
N ASN A 128 8.32 -5.43 -1.06
CA ASN A 128 7.76 -5.48 0.29
C ASN A 128 6.24 -5.68 0.33
N ASN A 129 5.58 -5.89 -0.83
CA ASN A 129 4.13 -6.00 -0.96
C ASN A 129 3.36 -4.87 -0.24
N TRP A 130 3.84 -3.63 -0.35
CA TRP A 130 3.23 -2.49 0.33
C TRP A 130 1.82 -2.23 -0.19
N SER A 131 0.88 -1.98 0.74
CA SER A 131 -0.40 -1.42 0.36
C SER A 131 -0.26 0.05 -0.04
N SER A 132 -1.26 0.63 -0.70
CA SER A 132 -1.20 2.05 -1.07
C SER A 132 -1.13 2.98 0.15
N ARG A 133 -1.52 2.49 1.33
CA ARG A 133 -1.35 3.21 2.61
C ARG A 133 0.09 3.15 3.10
N ASP A 134 0.75 2.00 2.96
CA ASP A 134 2.15 1.82 3.31
C ASP A 134 3.06 2.64 2.38
N LEU A 135 2.83 2.57 1.07
CA LEU A 135 3.53 3.44 0.10
C LEU A 135 3.39 4.92 0.48
N LYS A 136 2.18 5.38 0.78
CA LYS A 136 1.96 6.78 1.20
C LYS A 136 2.73 7.11 2.49
N ARG A 137 2.77 6.20 3.46
CA ARG A 137 3.54 6.37 4.70
C ARG A 137 5.04 6.48 4.40
N GLN A 138 5.57 5.65 3.51
CA GLN A 138 7.01 5.66 3.15
C GLN A 138 7.41 6.88 2.32
N MET A 139 6.51 7.37 1.47
CA MET A 139 6.71 8.64 0.77
C MET A 139 6.79 9.81 1.76
N ASN A 140 5.93 9.81 2.79
CA ASN A 140 5.93 10.84 3.84
C ASN A 140 7.17 10.77 4.75
N SER A 141 7.76 9.59 4.94
CA SER A 141 8.98 9.40 5.74
C SER A 141 10.27 9.72 4.96
N LEU A 142 10.16 10.25 3.74
CA LEU A 142 11.28 10.57 2.86
C LEU A 142 12.25 9.40 2.67
N ALA A 143 11.74 8.17 2.61
CA ALA A 143 12.56 6.95 2.51
C ALA A 143 13.60 7.02 1.37
N TYR A 144 13.19 7.54 0.20
CA TYR A 144 14.10 7.75 -0.93
C TYR A 144 15.26 8.70 -0.62
N GLU A 145 15.01 9.82 0.07
CA GLU A 145 16.05 10.80 0.38
C GLU A 145 17.05 10.26 1.41
N ARG A 146 16.61 9.34 2.28
CA ARG A 146 17.49 8.64 3.22
C ARG A 146 18.46 7.71 2.50
N VAL A 147 17.98 6.97 1.49
CA VAL A 147 18.84 6.11 0.66
C VAL A 147 19.86 6.94 -0.11
N LEU A 148 19.46 8.09 -0.67
CA LEU A 148 20.39 8.99 -1.36
C LEU A 148 21.47 9.53 -0.41
N LYS A 149 21.09 10.03 0.77
CA LYS A 149 22.06 10.48 1.79
C LYS A 149 23.04 9.38 2.18
N HIS A 150 22.56 8.15 2.32
CA HIS A 150 23.41 7.01 2.67
C HIS A 150 24.36 6.60 1.54
N LYS A 151 23.96 6.81 0.29
CA LYS A 151 24.78 6.51 -0.90
C LYS A 151 25.83 7.59 -1.18
N GLU A 152 25.54 8.84 -0.84
CA GLU A 152 26.49 9.97 -0.89
C GLU A 152 27.49 9.94 0.27
N SER A 153 27.08 9.44 1.44
CA SER A 153 28.02 9.11 2.51
C SER A 153 28.66 7.76 2.21
N THR A 154 29.83 7.73 1.56
CA THR A 154 30.67 6.53 1.56
C THR A 154 30.83 6.04 3.00
N PRO A 155 30.39 4.81 3.34
CA PRO A 155 30.47 4.36 4.72
C PRO A 155 31.93 4.07 5.05
N GLU A 156 32.62 5.04 5.64
CA GLU A 156 33.93 4.80 6.25
C GLU A 156 33.83 3.81 7.42
N ASN A 157 32.63 3.60 7.96
CA ASN A 157 32.40 2.65 9.05
C ASN A 157 30.93 2.20 9.15
N ILE A 158 30.72 0.93 9.45
CA ILE A 158 29.41 0.28 9.73
C ILE A 158 28.65 1.04 10.86
N HIS A 159 29.38 1.77 11.70
CA HIS A 159 28.86 2.60 12.78
C HIS A 159 27.98 3.79 12.33
N SER A 160 28.08 4.27 11.08
CA SER A 160 27.18 5.34 10.58
C SER A 160 25.79 4.81 10.23
N VAL A 161 25.72 3.53 9.82
CA VAL A 161 24.48 2.79 9.55
C VAL A 161 23.72 2.55 10.85
N LEU A 162 24.43 2.16 11.91
CA LEU A 162 23.87 1.84 13.24
C LEU A 162 23.31 3.07 13.99
N LYS A 163 23.70 4.28 13.59
CA LYS A 163 23.17 5.53 14.14
C LYS A 163 21.96 6.08 13.37
N ASP A 164 21.34 5.28 12.50
CA ASP A 164 20.07 5.67 11.89
C ASP A 164 19.03 5.90 13.01
N PRO A 165 18.39 7.09 13.08
CA PRO A 165 17.31 7.37 14.02
C PRO A 165 16.20 6.29 14.01
N TYR A 166 16.02 5.60 12.88
CA TYR A 166 15.08 4.49 12.75
C TYR A 166 15.51 3.23 13.51
N ILE A 167 16.81 2.95 13.64
CA ILE A 167 17.30 1.85 14.48
C ILE A 167 17.00 2.14 15.95
N PHE A 168 17.16 3.40 16.39
CA PHE A 168 16.80 3.76 17.77
C PHE A 168 15.30 3.67 18.02
N GLU A 169 14.46 4.12 17.08
CA GLU A 169 13.00 3.92 17.15
C GLU A 169 12.63 2.43 17.16
N PHE A 170 13.27 1.63 16.31
CA PHE A 170 13.08 0.17 16.23
C PHE A 170 13.49 -0.53 17.53
N LEU A 171 14.61 -0.13 18.13
CA LEU A 171 15.11 -0.68 19.39
C LEU A 171 14.37 -0.12 20.62
N GLY A 172 13.49 0.88 20.46
CA GLY A 172 12.76 1.53 21.54
C GLY A 172 13.65 2.44 22.41
N ILE A 173 14.76 2.92 21.86
CA ILE A 173 15.78 3.71 22.54
C ILE A 173 15.59 5.18 22.19
N LYS A 174 15.72 6.09 23.17
CA LYS A 174 15.64 7.53 22.92
C LYS A 174 16.94 8.01 22.26
N ALA A 175 16.83 8.68 21.11
CA ALA A 175 17.97 9.13 20.30
C ALA A 175 18.90 10.17 20.98
N ASP A 176 18.51 10.71 22.14
CA ASP A 176 19.25 11.77 22.87
C ASP A 176 20.22 11.23 23.94
N GLU A 177 20.29 9.91 24.14
CA GLU A 177 21.19 9.28 25.13
C GLU A 177 22.49 8.78 24.46
N GLN A 178 23.65 9.02 25.09
CA GLN A 178 24.94 8.49 24.62
C GLN A 178 25.05 7.01 25.02
N PHE A 179 24.74 6.11 24.09
CA PHE A 179 24.91 4.66 24.30
C PHE A 179 26.31 4.20 23.91
N SER A 180 26.87 3.31 24.73
CA SER A 180 28.06 2.55 24.39
C SER A 180 27.74 1.44 23.38
N GLU A 181 28.76 1.01 22.61
CA GLU A 181 28.62 -0.03 21.59
C GLU A 181 28.01 -1.33 22.12
N LYS A 182 28.44 -1.74 23.31
CA LYS A 182 27.94 -2.94 23.98
C LYS A 182 26.45 -2.83 24.34
N GLU A 183 25.97 -1.64 24.67
CA GLU A 183 24.56 -1.40 24.99
C GLU A 183 23.69 -1.46 23.73
N ILE A 184 24.17 -0.94 22.60
CA ILE A 184 23.46 -1.02 21.31
C ILE A 184 23.39 -2.49 20.84
N GLU A 185 24.50 -3.21 20.89
CA GLU A 185 24.55 -4.63 20.52
C GLU A 185 23.60 -5.46 21.40
N THR A 186 23.62 -5.23 22.72
CA THR A 186 22.74 -5.92 23.66
C THR A 186 21.27 -5.62 23.36
N ALA A 187 20.93 -4.36 23.07
CA ALA A 187 19.56 -3.99 22.72
C ALA A 187 19.09 -4.61 21.40
N ILE A 188 19.97 -4.72 20.39
CA ILE A 188 19.67 -5.41 19.14
C ILE A 188 19.38 -6.90 19.40
N ILE A 189 20.23 -7.56 20.18
CA ILE A 189 20.07 -8.97 20.52
C ILE A 189 18.77 -9.18 21.30
N ASP A 190 18.50 -8.38 22.33
CA ASP A 190 17.30 -8.47 23.15
C ASP A 190 16.02 -8.25 22.32
N HIS A 191 16.05 -7.28 21.41
CA HIS A 191 14.90 -6.99 20.55
C HIS A 191 14.66 -8.11 19.53
N ILE A 192 15.71 -8.66 18.89
CA ILE A 192 15.59 -9.80 17.99
C ILE A 192 15.10 -11.04 18.73
N GLN A 193 15.63 -11.31 19.93
CA GLN A 193 15.19 -12.44 20.76
C GLN A 193 13.72 -12.29 21.15
N LYS A 194 13.29 -11.11 21.59
CA LYS A 194 11.91 -10.82 21.92
C LYS A 194 10.99 -10.94 20.70
N PHE A 195 11.41 -10.42 19.54
CA PHE A 195 10.69 -10.55 18.29
C PHE A 195 10.53 -12.01 17.86
N LEU A 196 11.58 -12.83 17.96
CA LEU A 196 11.54 -14.26 17.66
C LEU A 196 10.65 -15.04 18.66
N LEU A 197 10.64 -14.65 19.93
CA LEU A 197 9.73 -15.19 20.96
C LEU A 197 8.26 -14.83 20.68
N GLU A 198 7.99 -13.58 20.29
CA GLU A 198 6.67 -13.12 19.87
C GLU A 198 6.20 -13.82 18.59
N PHE A 199 7.12 -14.13 17.66
CA PHE A 199 6.84 -14.90 16.45
C PHE A 199 6.63 -16.41 16.71
N GLY A 200 7.24 -16.95 17.76
CA GLY A 200 7.21 -18.37 18.11
C GLY A 200 5.93 -18.85 18.80
N THR A 201 4.98 -17.95 19.09
CA THR A 201 3.68 -18.35 19.67
C THR A 201 2.63 -18.36 18.56
N PRO A 202 2.10 -19.54 18.14
CA PRO A 202 1.08 -19.59 17.11
C PRO A 202 -0.17 -18.85 17.58
N ALA A 203 -0.79 -18.13 16.65
CA ALA A 203 -2.04 -17.41 16.82
C ALA A 203 -3.14 -18.26 17.49
N VAL A 204 -3.20 -18.24 18.83
CA VAL A 204 -4.40 -18.62 19.56
C VAL A 204 -5.32 -17.40 19.52
N SER A 205 -6.16 -17.33 18.49
CA SER A 205 -7.28 -16.39 18.45
C SER A 205 -8.15 -16.62 19.69
N PRO A 206 -8.37 -15.62 20.57
CA PRO A 206 -9.34 -15.78 21.63
C PRO A 206 -10.74 -15.77 21.00
N LYS A 207 -11.37 -16.94 21.08
CA LYS A 207 -12.81 -17.20 20.94
C LYS A 207 -13.65 -15.95 21.26
N ARG A 208 -14.49 -15.55 20.29
CA ARG A 208 -15.70 -14.76 20.52
C ARG A 208 -16.47 -15.36 21.71
N ARG A 209 -16.50 -14.68 22.85
CA ARG A 209 -17.42 -15.04 23.95
C ARG A 209 -18.84 -14.70 23.54
N ARG A 210 -19.61 -15.72 23.12
CA ARG A 210 -21.07 -15.68 23.10
C ARG A 210 -21.55 -15.52 24.55
N ARG A 211 -22.27 -14.44 24.85
CA ARG A 211 -23.04 -14.31 26.09
C ARG A 211 -24.25 -15.25 26.01
N ILE A 212 -24.21 -16.35 26.75
CA ILE A 212 -25.41 -17.10 27.11
C ILE A 212 -26.05 -16.35 28.28
N LYS A 213 -27.26 -15.82 28.11
CA LYS A 213 -28.12 -15.40 29.21
C LYS A 213 -28.95 -16.63 29.63
N THR A 214 -28.54 -17.30 30.69
CA THR A 214 -29.44 -18.21 31.42
C THR A 214 -30.37 -17.36 32.28
N ASN A 215 -31.65 -17.41 31.94
CA ASN A 215 -32.73 -16.77 32.65
C ASN A 215 -33.04 -17.62 33.90
N HIS A 216 -32.63 -17.21 35.09
CA HIS A 216 -33.12 -17.82 36.33
C HIS A 216 -34.26 -16.97 36.90
N ARG A 217 -35.45 -17.55 36.75
CA ARG A 217 -36.72 -17.17 37.32
C ARG A 217 -36.61 -17.28 38.84
N SER A 218 -36.85 -16.18 39.55
CA SER A 218 -37.07 -16.17 40.99
C SER A 218 -38.45 -16.78 41.28
N GLU A 219 -38.47 -18.02 41.77
CA GLU A 219 -39.63 -18.56 42.47
C GLU A 219 -39.58 -18.06 43.91
N GLN A 220 -40.56 -17.22 44.24
CA GLN A 220 -41.03 -16.99 45.60
C GLN A 220 -41.72 -18.27 46.08
N ASN A 221 -41.39 -18.74 47.29
CA ASN A 221 -42.37 -19.05 48.34
C ASN A 221 -41.72 -19.66 49.58
N SER A 222 -42.21 -19.18 50.73
CA SER A 222 -42.27 -19.76 52.10
C SER A 222 -42.08 -18.59 53.08
N PHE A 223 -43.06 -18.14 53.85
CA PHE A 223 -44.22 -18.78 54.49
C PHE A 223 -45.48 -17.90 54.44
#